data_AF-A0A435FQG0-F1
#
_entry.id   AF-A0A435FQG0-F1
#
_cell.length_a   1.000
_cell.length_b   1.000
_cell.length_c   1.000
_cell.angle_alpha   90.00
_cell.angle_beta   90.00
_cell.angle_gamma   90.00
#
_symmetry.space_group_name_H-M   'P 1'
#
loop_
_entity.id
_entity.type
_entity.pdbx_description
1 polymer ?
#
loop_
_entity_poly.entity_id
_entity_poly.type
_entity_poly.pdbx_seq_one_letter_code
_entity_poly.pdbx_strand_id
1 'polypeptide(L)'
;MTILRLKALLGAGCFSLALIGTAMNPAHAGGLERGGYDIDLLFDPAQVTGEVSGTYVMPQRDLKNVKDTDPSDGPLNLMGFSNSARDTESYWVPSVGIKAGMGPVDCLVDYGQPIGASSNPGRNWAGANSNVETQVKSEAVGGTCSYKMDLGKGQFRFIGGVFHENVSGFKEQLVAPIPGAGIGRLDLEGDGWGWRAGVAYEIPDIALRASLVYNSAVKLNNLDGTLDLSQVPAALNPLNPFLGKVTNVSGSSQVPDSVELKLQSGIAPGWLAFGSIKWMNWSELQSIPFCPTGTASCTTTSPLRLTSLDLLYRDGWTVSGGVGHKFN
;
A
#
# COMPACT_ATOMS: atom_id res chain seq x y z
N MET A 1 -27.92 -52.37 11.04
CA MET A 1 -28.68 -51.41 11.88
C MET A 1 -27.70 -50.79 12.87
N THR A 2 -27.50 -49.50 13.04
CA THR A 2 -27.72 -48.28 12.25
C THR A 2 -26.75 -47.31 12.91
N ILE A 3 -25.79 -46.78 12.14
CA ILE A 3 -24.81 -45.78 12.59
C ILE A 3 -25.57 -44.46 12.79
N LEU A 4 -25.67 -43.99 14.04
CA LEU A 4 -26.31 -42.71 14.34
C LEU A 4 -25.34 -41.56 14.05
N ARG A 5 -25.76 -40.74 13.08
CA ARG A 5 -25.11 -39.49 12.67
C ARG A 5 -25.12 -38.48 13.83
N LEU A 6 -23.93 -38.05 14.25
CA LEU A 6 -23.78 -36.88 15.11
C LEU A 6 -23.82 -35.60 14.23
N LYS A 7 -25.03 -35.17 13.88
CA LYS A 7 -25.33 -33.80 13.47
C LYS A 7 -26.05 -33.13 14.64
N ALA A 8 -25.41 -32.17 15.31
CA ALA A 8 -26.06 -30.97 15.83
C ALA A 8 -25.08 -30.14 16.66
N LEU A 9 -25.27 -28.82 16.60
CA LEU A 9 -24.69 -27.77 17.45
C LEU A 9 -23.30 -27.23 17.06
N LEU A 10 -23.19 -26.77 15.82
CA LEU A 10 -22.31 -25.66 15.40
C LEU A 10 -23.14 -24.38 15.17
N GLY A 11 -24.14 -24.14 16.03
CA GLY A 11 -25.02 -22.98 15.99
C GLY A 11 -24.70 -22.05 17.16
N ALA A 12 -24.47 -20.77 16.86
CA ALA A 12 -24.24 -19.67 17.79
C ALA A 12 -22.88 -19.71 18.52
N GLY A 13 -21.80 -19.52 17.77
CA GLY A 13 -20.46 -19.29 18.32
C GLY A 13 -19.36 -19.22 17.27
N CYS A 14 -19.65 -18.75 16.05
CA CYS A 14 -18.65 -18.54 15.02
C CYS A 14 -18.04 -17.14 15.17
N PHE A 15 -17.29 -16.90 16.25
CA PHE A 15 -16.12 -16.04 16.12
C PHE A 15 -15.06 -16.90 15.45
N SER A 16 -15.16 -16.92 14.13
CA SER A 16 -14.53 -17.86 13.21
C SER A 16 -13.01 -17.87 13.37
N LEU A 17 -12.42 -19.07 13.31
CA LEU A 17 -11.00 -19.30 13.00
C LEU A 17 -10.49 -18.58 11.72
N ALA A 18 -11.38 -17.90 10.99
CA ALA A 18 -11.08 -17.11 9.80
C ALA A 18 -10.37 -15.77 10.09
N LEU A 19 -10.45 -15.23 11.32
CA LEU A 19 -9.80 -13.97 11.70
C LEU A 19 -8.26 -14.06 11.82
N ILE A 20 -7.66 -15.24 11.61
CA ILE A 20 -6.20 -15.40 11.68
C ILE A 20 -5.53 -14.85 10.41
N GLY A 21 -6.26 -14.75 9.28
CA GLY A 21 -5.74 -14.22 8.02
C GLY A 21 -5.40 -12.73 8.06
N THR A 22 -6.13 -11.94 8.85
CA THR A 22 -5.98 -10.47 8.89
C THR A 22 -4.90 -9.98 9.86
N ALA A 23 -4.36 -10.88 10.69
CA ALA A 23 -3.27 -10.57 11.61
C ALA A 23 -1.89 -10.43 10.94
N MET A 24 -1.79 -10.74 9.64
CA MET A 24 -0.52 -10.76 8.92
C MET A 24 -0.56 -9.95 7.63
N ASN A 25 -0.92 -8.67 7.74
CA ASN A 25 -0.47 -7.71 6.75
C ASN A 25 1.06 -7.62 6.83
N PRO A 26 1.82 -8.04 5.81
CA PRO A 26 3.27 -7.95 5.83
C PRO A 26 3.65 -6.47 5.88
N ALA A 27 4.04 -6.01 7.07
CA ALA A 27 4.33 -4.59 7.28
C ALA A 27 5.53 -4.07 6.48
N HIS A 28 6.36 -4.93 5.87
CA HIS A 28 7.39 -4.52 4.91
C HIS A 28 7.98 -5.73 4.19
N ALA A 29 7.79 -5.85 2.86
CA ALA A 29 8.74 -6.60 2.03
C ALA A 29 8.82 -6.19 0.54
N GLY A 30 8.08 -5.18 0.08
CA GLY A 30 8.36 -4.57 -1.22
C GLY A 30 7.75 -3.18 -1.32
N GLY A 31 8.59 -2.17 -1.51
CA GLY A 31 8.13 -0.82 -1.83
C GLY A 31 7.27 -0.14 -0.77
N LEU A 32 6.11 0.35 -1.20
CA LEU A 32 5.19 1.17 -0.43
C LEU A 32 3.98 0.37 0.07
N GLU A 33 4.03 -0.96 0.10
CA GLU A 33 2.90 -1.79 0.53
C GLU A 33 2.58 -1.62 2.03
N ARG A 34 1.28 -1.56 2.36
CA ARG A 34 0.74 -1.54 3.73
C ARG A 34 -0.19 -2.74 3.98
N GLY A 35 -1.51 -2.54 3.83
CA GLY A 35 -2.53 -3.56 4.10
C GLY A 35 -2.82 -4.48 2.92
N GLY A 36 -2.25 -4.20 1.75
CA GLY A 36 -2.55 -4.94 0.51
C GLY A 36 -4.04 -4.95 0.14
N TYR A 37 -4.39 -5.86 -0.76
CA TYR A 37 -5.77 -6.13 -1.18
C TYR A 37 -6.24 -7.43 -0.51
N ASP A 38 -6.85 -7.32 0.66
CA ASP A 38 -7.27 -8.50 1.42
C ASP A 38 -8.67 -8.99 0.97
N ILE A 39 -8.72 -10.23 0.50
CA ILE A 39 -9.96 -10.91 0.11
C ILE A 39 -10.28 -12.09 1.03
N ASP A 40 -9.59 -12.25 2.15
CA ASP A 40 -9.70 -13.46 2.99
C ASP A 40 -11.13 -13.65 3.55
N LEU A 41 -11.84 -12.54 3.80
CA LEU A 41 -13.25 -12.55 4.20
C LEU A 41 -14.18 -13.22 3.17
N LEU A 42 -13.79 -13.24 1.89
CA LEU A 42 -14.54 -13.91 0.81
C LEU A 42 -14.72 -15.41 1.08
N PHE A 43 -13.77 -16.01 1.80
CA PHE A 43 -13.75 -17.43 2.10
C PHE A 43 -14.35 -17.78 3.47
N ASP A 44 -14.92 -16.81 4.19
CA ASP A 44 -15.63 -17.10 5.43
C ASP A 44 -16.86 -18.00 5.13
N PRO A 45 -17.08 -19.08 5.90
CA PRO A 45 -18.16 -20.02 5.67
C PRO A 45 -19.56 -19.45 5.95
N ALA A 46 -19.67 -18.35 6.70
CA ALA A 46 -20.96 -17.73 6.99
C ALA A 46 -21.58 -17.12 5.72
N GLN A 47 -22.91 -17.22 5.63
CA GLN A 47 -23.63 -16.65 4.49
C GLN A 47 -23.49 -15.13 4.43
N VAL A 48 -23.57 -14.46 5.57
CA VAL A 48 -23.34 -13.02 5.70
C VAL A 48 -22.39 -12.81 6.86
N THR A 49 -21.31 -12.08 6.61
CA THR A 49 -20.31 -11.74 7.64
C THR A 49 -19.72 -10.36 7.35
N GLY A 50 -19.19 -9.72 8.39
CA GLY A 50 -18.48 -8.46 8.28
C GLY A 50 -17.26 -8.47 9.17
N GLU A 51 -16.23 -7.74 8.73
CA GLU A 51 -14.99 -7.56 9.46
C GLU A 51 -14.63 -6.09 9.53
N VAL A 52 -14.13 -5.68 10.70
CA VAL A 52 -13.46 -4.39 10.91
C VAL A 52 -12.14 -4.71 11.58
N SER A 53 -11.04 -4.31 10.96
CA SER A 53 -9.71 -4.55 11.48
C SER A 53 -8.85 -3.28 11.40
N GLY A 54 -7.82 -3.23 12.24
CA GLY A 54 -6.88 -2.12 12.30
C GLY A 54 -5.52 -2.64 12.72
N THR A 55 -4.52 -2.45 11.87
CA THR A 55 -3.14 -2.80 12.19
C THR A 55 -2.39 -1.54 12.62
N TYR A 56 -1.83 -1.54 13.82
CA TYR A 56 -0.92 -0.48 14.27
C TYR A 56 0.52 -0.88 13.96
N VAL A 57 1.20 -0.06 13.17
CA VAL A 57 2.58 -0.29 12.76
C VAL A 57 3.48 0.76 13.40
N MET A 58 4.55 0.32 14.04
CA MET A 58 5.57 1.16 14.66
C MET A 58 6.94 0.86 14.03
N PRO A 59 7.24 1.42 12.85
CA PRO A 59 8.54 1.21 12.24
C PRO A 59 9.62 1.96 13.03
N GLN A 60 10.81 1.36 13.11
CA GLN A 60 11.98 1.97 13.76
C GLN A 60 13.10 2.09 12.73
N ARG A 61 13.12 3.20 11.98
CA ARG A 61 14.19 3.55 11.05
C ARG A 61 14.89 4.81 11.52
N ASP A 62 16.18 4.67 11.84
CA ASP A 62 17.07 5.79 12.14
C ASP A 62 18.11 5.93 11.03
N LEU A 63 18.26 7.14 10.51
CA LEU A 63 19.30 7.54 9.57
C LEU A 63 20.53 7.98 10.35
N LYS A 64 21.72 7.49 9.96
CA LYS A 64 23.00 7.80 10.61
C LYS A 64 24.09 8.00 9.58
N ASN A 65 25.12 8.76 9.93
CA ASN A 65 26.27 9.08 9.07
C ASN A 65 25.85 9.75 7.75
N VAL A 66 24.79 10.55 7.78
CA VAL A 66 24.27 11.26 6.62
C VAL A 66 25.28 12.32 6.20
N LYS A 67 25.66 12.25 4.92
CA LYS A 67 26.57 13.19 4.29
C LYS A 67 25.88 13.84 3.10
N ASP A 68 25.75 15.15 3.18
CA ASP A 68 25.47 16.00 2.05
C ASP A 68 26.68 16.02 1.11
N THR A 69 26.42 15.67 -0.15
CA THR A 69 27.44 15.53 -1.19
C THR A 69 27.32 16.60 -2.27
N ASP A 70 26.25 17.40 -2.28
CA ASP A 70 26.06 18.45 -3.27
C ASP A 70 26.38 19.81 -2.61
N PRO A 71 27.46 20.50 -3.01
CA PRO A 71 27.76 21.81 -2.46
C PRO A 71 26.90 22.93 -3.08
N SER A 72 26.17 22.66 -4.17
CA SER A 72 25.46 23.68 -4.96
C SER A 72 24.12 24.12 -4.36
N ASP A 73 23.52 23.30 -3.50
CA ASP A 73 22.24 23.54 -2.82
C ASP A 73 22.42 23.84 -1.31
N GLY A 74 23.67 24.08 -0.90
CA GLY A 74 24.08 24.53 0.42
C GLY A 74 24.61 23.40 1.30
N PRO A 75 25.90 23.40 1.68
CA PRO A 75 26.53 22.26 2.33
C PRO A 75 26.02 22.06 3.77
N LEU A 76 24.96 21.27 3.95
CA LEU A 76 24.20 21.18 5.20
C LEU A 76 25.04 20.67 6.37
N ASN A 77 25.91 19.68 6.16
CA ASN A 77 26.80 19.22 7.22
C ASN A 77 27.75 20.33 7.70
N LEU A 78 28.28 21.16 6.78
CA LEU A 78 29.15 22.27 7.13
C LEU A 78 28.40 23.40 7.84
N MET A 79 27.10 23.54 7.54
CA MET A 79 26.18 24.45 8.22
C MET A 79 25.70 23.92 9.58
N GLY A 80 26.19 22.76 10.04
CA GLY A 80 25.91 22.21 11.36
C GLY A 80 24.64 21.37 11.48
N PHE A 81 24.02 20.98 10.35
CA PHE A 81 22.86 20.09 10.37
C PHE A 81 23.26 18.69 10.86
N SER A 82 22.35 18.03 11.59
CA SER A 82 22.60 16.70 12.16
C SER A 82 22.89 15.68 11.07
N ASN A 83 23.89 14.82 11.28
CA ASN A 83 24.14 13.67 10.41
C ASN A 83 23.27 12.44 10.77
N SER A 84 22.28 12.64 11.64
CA SER A 84 21.34 11.60 12.08
C SER A 84 19.92 12.15 12.22
N ALA A 85 18.94 11.30 11.92
CA ALA A 85 17.52 11.61 12.06
C ALA A 85 16.71 10.34 12.29
N ARG A 86 15.63 10.41 13.08
CA ARG A 86 14.61 9.35 13.08
C ARG A 86 13.69 9.61 11.92
N ASP A 87 13.42 8.59 11.14
CA ASP A 87 12.76 8.75 9.85
C ASP A 87 11.31 8.29 9.86
N THR A 88 10.96 7.30 10.67
CA THR A 88 9.63 6.69 10.62
C THR A 88 8.72 7.13 11.74
N GLU A 89 7.45 7.34 11.41
CA GLU A 89 6.37 7.53 12.36
C GLU A 89 5.49 6.28 12.47
N SER A 90 4.78 6.17 13.58
CA SER A 90 3.81 5.09 13.78
C SER A 90 2.49 5.43 13.10
N TYR A 91 1.82 4.44 12.53
CA TYR A 91 0.58 4.65 11.78
C TYR A 91 -0.40 3.51 11.97
N TRP A 92 -1.67 3.78 11.66
CA TRP A 92 -2.75 2.80 11.64
C TRP A 92 -3.13 2.47 10.20
N VAL A 93 -3.43 1.18 9.95
CA VAL A 93 -3.96 0.67 8.68
C VAL A 93 -5.35 0.09 8.96
N PRO A 94 -6.43 0.87 8.75
CA PRO A 94 -7.79 0.36 8.90
C PRO A 94 -8.21 -0.48 7.69
N SER A 95 -9.05 -1.47 7.94
CA SER A 95 -9.73 -2.26 6.91
C SER A 95 -11.16 -2.59 7.35
N VAL A 96 -12.08 -2.58 6.39
CA VAL A 96 -13.48 -2.92 6.60
C VAL A 96 -13.96 -3.79 5.45
N GLY A 97 -14.66 -4.87 5.74
CA GLY A 97 -15.21 -5.76 4.72
C GLY A 97 -16.59 -6.28 5.09
N ILE A 98 -17.44 -6.47 4.09
CA ILE A 98 -18.73 -7.16 4.23
C ILE A 98 -18.86 -8.19 3.11
N LYS A 99 -19.13 -9.43 3.49
CA LYS A 99 -19.33 -10.55 2.58
C LYS A 99 -20.76 -11.07 2.67
N ALA A 100 -21.37 -11.34 1.52
CA ALA A 100 -22.66 -11.98 1.37
C ALA A 100 -22.60 -13.12 0.35
N GLY A 101 -23.24 -14.24 0.67
CA GLY A 101 -23.27 -15.46 -0.13
C GLY A 101 -24.68 -15.84 -0.55
N MET A 102 -24.80 -16.35 -1.78
CA MET A 102 -26.02 -16.89 -2.35
C MET A 102 -25.69 -18.13 -3.18
N GLY A 103 -25.97 -19.31 -2.61
CA GLY A 103 -25.66 -20.60 -3.24
C GLY A 103 -24.15 -20.74 -3.53
N PRO A 104 -23.73 -21.00 -4.78
CA PRO A 104 -22.32 -21.14 -5.12
C PRO A 104 -21.57 -19.81 -5.21
N VAL A 105 -22.26 -18.66 -5.15
CA VAL A 105 -21.65 -17.34 -5.28
C VAL A 105 -21.41 -16.72 -3.90
N ASP A 106 -20.22 -16.18 -3.67
CA ASP A 106 -19.92 -15.28 -2.55
C ASP A 106 -19.44 -13.94 -3.12
N CYS A 107 -19.91 -12.81 -2.58
CA CYS A 107 -19.45 -11.48 -2.95
C CYS A 107 -19.02 -10.70 -1.70
N LEU A 108 -17.92 -9.96 -1.83
CA LEU A 108 -17.25 -9.14 -0.83
C LEU A 108 -17.23 -7.70 -1.32
N VAL A 109 -17.59 -6.77 -0.45
CA VAL A 109 -17.28 -5.35 -0.59
C VAL A 109 -16.27 -5.01 0.48
N ASP A 110 -15.16 -4.40 0.10
CA ASP A 110 -14.02 -4.13 0.97
C ASP A 110 -13.54 -2.68 0.84
N TYR A 111 -13.01 -2.15 1.94
CA TYR A 111 -12.28 -0.89 2.02
C TYR A 111 -10.97 -1.11 2.77
N GLY A 112 -9.88 -0.54 2.26
CA GLY A 112 -8.58 -0.62 2.92
C GLY A 112 -7.55 0.36 2.37
N GLN A 113 -6.34 0.29 2.91
CA GLN A 113 -5.21 1.12 2.52
C GLN A 113 -4.05 0.25 2.01
N PRO A 114 -4.06 -0.11 0.71
CA PRO A 114 -3.12 -1.08 0.17
C PRO A 114 -1.70 -0.54 0.12
N ILE A 115 -1.53 0.76 -0.16
CA ILE A 115 -0.24 1.42 -0.34
C ILE A 115 -0.11 2.58 0.65
N GLY A 116 1.09 2.78 1.18
CA GLY A 116 1.49 4.06 1.72
C GLY A 116 2.89 4.08 2.34
N ALA A 117 3.44 5.28 2.41
CA ALA A 117 4.73 5.61 3.00
C ALA A 117 4.58 6.75 4.00
N SER A 118 5.41 6.75 5.03
CA SER A 118 5.58 7.92 5.90
C SER A 118 7.06 8.00 6.28
N SER A 119 7.64 9.19 6.11
CA SER A 119 9.04 9.48 6.34
C SER A 119 9.16 10.92 6.81
N ASN A 120 9.48 11.12 8.10
CA ASN A 120 9.59 12.42 8.75
C ASN A 120 10.94 12.55 9.51
N PRO A 121 12.07 12.66 8.79
CA PRO A 121 13.36 13.00 9.40
C PRO A 121 13.40 14.43 9.96
N GLY A 122 12.45 15.28 9.57
CA GLY A 122 12.37 16.68 9.94
C GLY A 122 13.33 17.56 9.15
N ARG A 123 13.35 18.86 9.46
CA ARG A 123 14.12 19.86 8.70
C ARG A 123 15.60 19.97 9.10
N ASN A 124 15.96 19.52 10.30
CA ASN A 124 17.26 19.81 10.92
C ASN A 124 18.27 18.67 10.79
N TRP A 125 18.35 18.04 9.61
CA TRP A 125 19.31 16.99 9.30
C TRP A 125 19.98 17.23 7.94
N ALA A 126 21.15 16.63 7.74
CA ALA A 126 21.99 16.86 6.58
C ALA A 126 21.43 16.30 5.26
N GLY A 127 20.30 15.60 5.28
CA GLY A 127 19.59 15.15 4.08
C GLY A 127 18.29 15.91 3.83
N ALA A 128 18.07 17.06 4.49
CA ALA A 128 16.84 17.84 4.35
C ALA A 128 16.55 18.27 2.90
N ASN A 129 17.57 18.45 2.06
CA ASN A 129 17.41 18.72 0.63
C ASN A 129 16.78 17.53 -0.12
N SER A 130 16.97 16.30 0.36
CA SER A 130 16.36 15.09 -0.20
C SER A 130 14.97 14.82 0.37
N ASN A 131 14.78 14.98 1.68
CA ASN A 131 13.49 14.80 2.33
C ASN A 131 13.43 15.54 3.68
N VAL A 132 12.38 16.32 3.90
CA VAL A 132 12.02 16.86 5.22
C VAL A 132 10.88 16.04 5.80
N GLU A 133 9.82 15.87 5.02
CA GLU A 133 8.68 15.05 5.35
C GLU A 133 8.04 14.53 4.05
N THR A 134 7.72 13.25 3.98
CA THR A 134 6.99 12.65 2.88
C THR A 134 5.91 11.75 3.43
N GLN A 135 4.70 11.91 2.91
CA GLN A 135 3.59 11.03 3.18
C GLN A 135 2.93 10.62 1.88
N VAL A 136 2.70 9.32 1.72
CA VAL A 136 1.93 8.76 0.61
C VAL A 136 0.90 7.82 1.23
N LYS A 137 -0.33 7.89 0.75
CA LYS A 137 -1.44 7.09 1.24
C LYS A 137 -2.32 6.73 0.06
N SER A 138 -2.76 5.47 0.01
CA SER A 138 -3.85 5.07 -0.86
C SER A 138 -5.04 4.53 -0.09
N GLU A 139 -6.22 4.73 -0.65
CA GLU A 139 -7.50 4.28 -0.14
C GLU A 139 -8.23 3.56 -1.26
N ALA A 140 -8.49 2.28 -1.08
CA ALA A 140 -9.12 1.43 -2.07
C ALA A 140 -10.50 0.97 -1.59
N VAL A 141 -11.48 1.00 -2.50
CA VAL A 141 -12.80 0.39 -2.32
C VAL A 141 -12.98 -0.68 -3.40
N GLY A 142 -13.23 -1.91 -2.98
CA GLY A 142 -13.31 -3.09 -3.84
C GLY A 142 -14.67 -3.78 -3.80
N GLY A 143 -15.00 -4.41 -4.93
CA GLY A 143 -16.09 -5.37 -5.04
C GLY A 143 -15.57 -6.65 -5.70
N THR A 144 -15.60 -7.76 -4.97
CA THR A 144 -15.06 -9.06 -5.41
C THR A 144 -16.09 -10.15 -5.26
N CYS A 145 -16.35 -10.92 -6.31
CA CYS A 145 -17.17 -12.12 -6.23
C CYS A 145 -16.37 -13.38 -6.54
N SER A 146 -16.82 -14.51 -6.00
CA SER A 146 -16.33 -15.83 -6.33
C SER A 146 -17.46 -16.78 -6.67
N TYR A 147 -17.15 -17.77 -7.51
CA TYR A 147 -18.06 -18.88 -7.85
C TYR A 147 -17.41 -20.21 -7.45
N LYS A 148 -18.10 -20.95 -6.58
CA LYS A 148 -17.69 -22.25 -6.02
C LYS A 148 -18.25 -23.40 -6.85
N MET A 149 -17.42 -24.41 -7.08
CA MET A 149 -17.81 -25.68 -7.67
C MET A 149 -17.15 -26.84 -6.93
N ASP A 150 -17.89 -27.91 -6.70
CA ASP A 150 -17.34 -29.11 -6.07
C ASP A 150 -16.39 -29.81 -7.05
N LEU A 151 -15.18 -30.10 -6.59
CA LEU A 151 -14.12 -30.74 -7.39
C LEU A 151 -13.39 -31.77 -6.53
N GLY A 152 -13.68 -33.05 -6.76
CA GLY A 152 -13.02 -34.16 -6.08
C GLY A 152 -13.29 -34.16 -4.58
N LYS A 153 -12.26 -33.91 -3.77
CA LYS A 153 -12.33 -33.87 -2.30
C LYS A 153 -12.56 -32.47 -1.73
N GLY A 154 -12.62 -31.46 -2.59
CA GLY A 154 -12.66 -30.06 -2.18
C GLY A 154 -13.59 -29.23 -3.07
N GLN A 155 -13.44 -27.92 -2.93
CA GLN A 155 -14.19 -26.92 -3.68
C GLN A 155 -13.21 -26.04 -4.44
N PHE A 156 -13.41 -25.95 -5.75
CA PHE A 156 -12.68 -25.02 -6.59
C PHE A 156 -13.46 -23.72 -6.71
N ARG A 157 -12.75 -22.58 -6.70
CA ARG A 157 -13.33 -21.25 -6.83
C ARG A 157 -12.67 -20.47 -7.94
N PHE A 158 -13.49 -19.79 -8.73
CA PHE A 158 -13.06 -18.66 -9.56
C PHE A 158 -13.34 -17.37 -8.81
N ILE A 159 -12.43 -16.41 -8.89
CA ILE A 159 -12.50 -15.12 -8.19
C ILE A 159 -12.36 -14.02 -9.24
N GLY A 160 -13.21 -12.99 -9.15
CA GLY A 160 -13.15 -11.82 -10.01
C GLY A 160 -13.68 -10.59 -9.29
N GLY A 161 -13.09 -9.43 -9.55
CA GLY A 161 -13.51 -8.19 -8.91
C GLY A 161 -12.94 -6.95 -9.56
N VAL A 162 -13.45 -5.81 -9.14
CA VAL A 162 -12.96 -4.48 -9.50
C VAL A 162 -12.74 -3.66 -8.25
N PHE A 163 -11.85 -2.69 -8.33
CA PHE A 163 -11.59 -1.76 -7.23
C PHE A 163 -11.26 -0.38 -7.77
N HIS A 164 -11.62 0.64 -7.00
CA HIS A 164 -11.24 2.02 -7.23
C HIS A 164 -10.24 2.42 -6.14
N GLU A 165 -9.13 3.02 -6.54
CA GLU A 165 -8.05 3.43 -5.64
C GLU A 165 -7.79 4.93 -5.78
N ASN A 166 -7.85 5.64 -4.66
CA ASN A 166 -7.48 7.04 -4.54
C ASN A 166 -6.10 7.10 -3.90
N VAL A 167 -5.18 7.85 -4.49
CA VAL A 167 -3.83 8.06 -4.00
C VAL A 167 -3.65 9.54 -3.70
N SER A 168 -3.22 9.84 -2.48
CA SER A 168 -2.88 11.20 -2.06
C SER A 168 -1.58 11.20 -1.29
N GLY A 169 -0.91 12.35 -1.30
CA GLY A 169 0.32 12.50 -0.56
C GLY A 169 0.97 13.86 -0.72
N PHE A 170 2.03 14.05 0.03
CA PHE A 170 2.87 15.22 -0.09
C PHE A 170 4.35 14.88 0.13
N LYS A 171 5.21 15.74 -0.38
CA LYS A 171 6.65 15.71 -0.15
C LYS A 171 7.17 17.12 0.11
N GLU A 172 7.92 17.24 1.19
CA GLU A 172 8.63 18.46 1.57
C GLU A 172 10.13 18.25 1.44
N GLN A 173 10.80 19.28 0.92
CA GLN A 173 12.25 19.32 0.79
C GLN A 173 12.77 20.69 1.18
N LEU A 174 13.98 20.74 1.75
CA LEU A 174 14.70 21.99 1.92
C LEU A 174 15.30 22.39 0.58
N VAL A 175 14.68 23.36 -0.09
CA VAL A 175 15.14 23.87 -1.39
C VAL A 175 16.22 24.93 -1.21
N ALA A 176 16.16 25.68 -0.10
CA ALA A 176 17.17 26.65 0.27
C ALA A 176 17.36 26.70 1.80
N PRO A 177 18.59 26.64 2.34
CA PRO A 177 18.84 26.61 3.78
C PRO A 177 18.73 28.01 4.43
N ILE A 178 17.53 28.60 4.37
CA ILE A 178 17.22 29.92 4.95
C ILE A 178 16.59 29.72 6.33
N PRO A 179 17.07 30.37 7.41
CA PRO A 179 16.43 30.27 8.72
C PRO A 179 14.93 30.61 8.68
N GLY A 180 14.08 29.66 9.08
CA GLY A 180 12.62 29.82 9.12
C GLY A 180 11.89 29.80 7.77
N ALA A 181 12.57 29.52 6.65
CA ALA A 181 11.98 29.49 5.30
C ALA A 181 12.66 28.45 4.40
N GLY A 182 12.41 28.49 3.09
CA GLY A 182 13.13 27.69 2.10
C GLY A 182 12.68 26.23 1.96
N ILE A 183 11.54 25.86 2.56
CA ILE A 183 10.88 24.58 2.27
C ILE A 183 10.08 24.70 0.97
N GLY A 184 10.24 23.73 0.09
CA GLY A 184 9.33 23.48 -1.01
C GLY A 184 8.42 22.31 -0.66
N ARG A 185 7.13 22.42 -1.00
CA ARG A 185 6.13 21.38 -0.76
C ARG A 185 5.43 21.00 -2.05
N LEU A 186 5.39 19.70 -2.33
CA LEU A 186 4.64 19.11 -3.43
C LEU A 186 3.47 18.33 -2.84
N ASP A 187 2.24 18.76 -3.11
CA ASP A 187 1.02 18.04 -2.76
C ASP A 187 0.44 17.41 -4.03
N LEU A 188 -0.03 16.17 -3.94
CA LEU A 188 -0.52 15.38 -5.07
C LEU A 188 -1.73 14.53 -4.68
N GLU A 189 -2.66 14.41 -5.62
CA GLU A 189 -3.82 13.54 -5.54
C GLU A 189 -4.14 12.97 -6.92
N GLY A 190 -4.63 11.74 -6.97
CA GLY A 190 -5.08 11.11 -8.20
C GLY A 190 -5.82 9.82 -7.89
N ASP A 191 -6.50 9.26 -8.89
CA ASP A 191 -7.31 8.06 -8.69
C ASP A 191 -7.36 7.19 -9.94
N GLY A 192 -7.81 5.95 -9.78
CA GLY A 192 -8.00 5.07 -10.91
C GLY A 192 -8.72 3.77 -10.56
N TRP A 193 -9.01 3.01 -11.60
CA TRP A 193 -9.65 1.70 -11.48
C TRP A 193 -8.65 0.58 -11.72
N GLY A 194 -8.78 -0.47 -10.92
CA GLY A 194 -8.12 -1.75 -11.09
C GLY A 194 -9.13 -2.90 -11.12
N TRP A 195 -8.65 -4.07 -11.51
CA TRP A 195 -9.41 -5.31 -11.49
C TRP A 195 -8.56 -6.43 -10.90
N ARG A 196 -9.24 -7.47 -10.41
CA ARG A 196 -8.59 -8.65 -9.86
C ARG A 196 -9.23 -9.91 -10.39
N ALA A 197 -8.41 -10.94 -10.56
CA ALA A 197 -8.86 -12.26 -10.94
C ALA A 197 -8.02 -13.31 -10.22
N GLY A 198 -8.64 -14.43 -9.89
CA GLY A 198 -7.93 -15.48 -9.18
C GLY A 198 -8.66 -16.80 -9.19
N VAL A 199 -8.01 -17.78 -8.60
CA VAL A 199 -8.55 -19.11 -8.37
C VAL A 199 -8.21 -19.55 -6.95
N ALA A 200 -9.05 -20.40 -6.38
CA ALA A 200 -8.76 -21.06 -5.12
C ALA A 200 -9.23 -22.50 -5.11
N TYR A 201 -8.59 -23.31 -4.27
CA TYR A 201 -9.00 -24.67 -3.99
C TYR A 201 -9.01 -24.89 -2.48
N GLU A 202 -10.15 -25.35 -1.96
CA GLU A 202 -10.38 -25.53 -0.54
C GLU A 202 -10.75 -26.98 -0.22
N ILE A 203 -10.20 -27.53 0.87
CA ILE A 203 -10.65 -28.79 1.46
C ILE A 203 -11.10 -28.48 2.89
N PRO A 204 -12.41 -28.23 3.12
CA PRO A 204 -12.93 -27.78 4.41
C PRO A 204 -12.57 -28.71 5.58
N ASP A 205 -12.55 -30.03 5.35
CA ASP A 205 -12.31 -31.05 6.37
C ASP A 205 -10.93 -30.93 7.06
N ILE A 206 -9.93 -30.42 6.35
CA ILE A 206 -8.58 -30.19 6.87
C ILE A 206 -8.23 -28.70 6.95
N ALA A 207 -9.22 -27.82 6.80
CA ALA A 207 -9.05 -26.37 6.71
C ALA A 207 -7.98 -25.94 5.69
N LEU A 208 -7.80 -26.74 4.63
CA LEU A 208 -6.82 -26.43 3.59
C LEU A 208 -7.41 -25.43 2.63
N ARG A 209 -6.64 -24.40 2.30
CA ARG A 209 -6.93 -23.46 1.23
C ARG A 209 -5.66 -23.07 0.52
N ALA A 210 -5.70 -23.15 -0.80
CA ALA A 210 -4.71 -22.57 -1.69
C ALA A 210 -5.41 -21.55 -2.58
N SER A 211 -4.89 -20.33 -2.66
CA SER A 211 -5.43 -19.29 -3.55
C SER A 211 -4.33 -18.58 -4.30
N LEU A 212 -4.56 -18.31 -5.57
CA LEU A 212 -3.70 -17.51 -6.43
C LEU A 212 -4.53 -16.36 -6.99
N VAL A 213 -4.12 -15.12 -6.69
CA VAL A 213 -4.86 -13.90 -7.07
C VAL A 213 -3.91 -12.93 -7.75
N TYR A 214 -4.35 -12.40 -8.88
CA TYR A 214 -3.74 -11.28 -9.58
C TYR A 214 -4.56 -10.02 -9.34
N ASN A 215 -3.89 -8.92 -8.98
CA ASN A 215 -4.47 -7.58 -8.98
C ASN A 215 -3.77 -6.75 -10.05
N SER A 216 -4.54 -6.11 -10.92
CA SER A 216 -4.01 -5.25 -11.98
C SER A 216 -3.36 -3.99 -11.42
N ALA A 217 -2.51 -3.38 -12.23
CA ALA A 217 -2.03 -2.03 -11.98
C ALA A 217 -3.21 -1.04 -12.04
N VAL A 218 -3.13 0.03 -11.25
CA VAL A 218 -4.08 1.15 -11.30
C VAL A 218 -3.39 2.33 -11.95
N LYS A 219 -3.89 2.76 -13.11
CA LYS A 219 -3.32 3.90 -13.84
C LYS A 219 -3.83 5.21 -13.25
N LEU A 220 -2.91 6.08 -12.85
CA LEU A 220 -3.17 7.42 -12.33
C LEU A 220 -2.77 8.43 -13.42
N ASN A 221 -3.66 8.67 -14.38
CA ASN A 221 -3.40 9.63 -15.47
C ASN A 221 -3.69 11.09 -15.05
N ASN A 222 -4.30 11.27 -13.89
CA ASN A 222 -4.76 12.51 -13.29
C ASN A 222 -4.06 12.75 -11.95
N LEU A 223 -2.74 12.53 -11.90
CA LEU A 223 -1.97 12.79 -10.69
C LEU A 223 -1.63 14.29 -10.64
N ASP A 224 -2.58 15.06 -10.14
CA ASP A 224 -2.57 16.52 -10.14
C ASP A 224 -2.34 17.07 -8.73
N GLY A 225 -1.89 18.32 -8.64
CA GLY A 225 -1.74 18.98 -7.35
C GLY A 225 -1.00 20.30 -7.44
N THR A 226 -0.23 20.63 -6.39
CA THR A 226 0.44 21.92 -6.27
C THR A 226 1.88 21.78 -5.82
N LEU A 227 2.77 22.55 -6.45
CA LEU A 227 4.12 22.81 -5.97
C LEU A 227 4.15 24.20 -5.33
N ASP A 228 4.27 24.24 -4.00
CA ASP A 228 4.43 25.46 -3.21
C ASP A 228 5.92 25.75 -2.98
N LEU A 229 6.40 26.83 -3.61
CA LEU A 229 7.73 27.41 -3.39
C LEU A 229 7.63 28.82 -2.81
N SER A 230 6.52 29.18 -2.17
CA SER A 230 6.29 30.50 -1.57
C SER A 230 7.32 30.85 -0.50
N GLN A 231 7.88 29.85 0.18
CA GLN A 231 8.95 30.05 1.17
C GLN A 231 10.34 30.18 0.55
N VAL A 232 10.49 30.03 -0.77
CA VAL A 232 11.77 30.12 -1.48
C VAL A 232 11.82 31.46 -2.23
N PRO A 233 12.60 32.47 -1.77
CA PRO A 233 12.56 33.81 -2.36
C PRO A 233 12.97 33.82 -3.84
N ALA A 234 12.21 34.52 -4.68
CA ALA A 234 12.52 34.68 -6.11
C ALA A 234 13.89 35.33 -6.38
N ALA A 235 14.39 36.12 -5.43
CA ALA A 235 15.71 36.74 -5.52
C ALA A 235 16.87 35.72 -5.53
N LEU A 236 16.67 34.48 -5.07
CA LEU A 236 17.69 33.44 -5.11
C LEU A 236 18.04 33.01 -6.53
N ASN A 237 17.04 32.99 -7.42
CA ASN A 237 17.23 32.71 -8.83
C ASN A 237 16.18 33.47 -9.66
N PRO A 238 16.49 34.71 -10.10
CA PRO A 238 15.56 35.53 -10.88
C PRO A 238 15.14 34.92 -12.23
N LEU A 239 15.89 33.93 -12.74
CA LEU A 239 15.57 33.23 -13.98
C LEU A 239 14.56 32.10 -13.78
N ASN A 240 14.30 31.70 -12.53
CA ASN A 240 13.29 30.68 -12.22
C ASN A 240 11.95 31.38 -11.88
N PRO A 241 10.96 31.37 -12.79
CA PRO A 241 9.70 32.06 -12.58
C PRO A 241 8.80 31.36 -11.55
N PHE A 242 9.20 30.19 -11.03
CA PHE A 242 8.41 29.35 -10.12
C PHE A 242 8.69 29.61 -8.63
N LEU A 243 9.78 30.29 -8.31
CA LEU A 243 10.12 30.65 -6.93
C LEU A 243 9.16 31.71 -6.37
N GLY A 244 8.88 31.63 -5.07
CA GLY A 244 8.06 32.60 -4.34
C GLY A 244 6.56 32.50 -4.61
N LYS A 245 6.08 31.42 -5.23
CA LYS A 245 4.65 31.21 -5.51
C LYS A 245 4.25 29.74 -5.45
N VAL A 246 2.93 29.51 -5.50
CA VAL A 246 2.31 28.21 -5.68
C VAL A 246 2.04 27.99 -7.16
N THR A 247 2.38 26.81 -7.68
CA THR A 247 2.17 26.45 -9.08
C THR A 247 1.39 25.15 -9.17
N ASN A 248 0.30 25.11 -9.94
CA ASN A 248 -0.41 23.87 -10.21
C ASN A 248 0.44 22.96 -11.08
N VAL A 249 0.52 21.69 -10.70
CA VAL A 249 1.30 20.68 -11.41
C VAL A 249 0.43 19.50 -11.78
N SER A 250 0.81 18.84 -12.87
CA SER A 250 0.19 17.61 -13.35
C SER A 250 1.28 16.58 -13.67
N GLY A 251 0.99 15.33 -13.37
CA GLY A 251 1.84 14.18 -13.66
C GLY A 251 0.99 12.95 -13.97
N SER A 252 1.66 11.84 -14.27
CA SER A 252 1.03 10.54 -14.40
C SER A 252 1.90 9.48 -13.76
N SER A 253 1.25 8.52 -13.09
CA SER A 253 1.90 7.39 -12.46
C SER A 253 0.96 6.18 -12.47
N GLN A 254 1.34 5.11 -11.79
CA GLN A 254 0.49 3.96 -11.59
C GLN A 254 0.81 3.25 -10.28
N VAL A 255 -0.21 2.68 -9.65
CA VAL A 255 0.00 1.69 -8.59
C VAL A 255 0.35 0.36 -9.26
N PRO A 256 1.47 -0.30 -8.89
CA PRO A 256 1.91 -1.55 -9.54
C PRO A 256 0.92 -2.70 -9.43
N ASP A 257 0.99 -3.62 -10.39
CA ASP A 257 0.28 -4.89 -10.31
C ASP A 257 0.95 -5.87 -9.35
N SER A 258 0.16 -6.85 -8.88
CA SER A 258 0.65 -7.87 -7.96
C SER A 258 0.05 -9.24 -8.21
N VAL A 259 0.82 -10.27 -7.87
CA VAL A 259 0.40 -11.67 -7.86
C VAL A 259 0.65 -12.22 -6.46
N GLU A 260 -0.35 -12.81 -5.84
CA GLU A 260 -0.25 -13.40 -4.52
C GLU A 260 -0.73 -14.85 -4.50
N LEU A 261 0.15 -15.72 -4.00
CA LEU A 261 -0.14 -17.10 -3.66
C LEU A 261 -0.27 -17.21 -2.15
N LYS A 262 -1.43 -17.62 -1.64
CA LYS A 262 -1.65 -17.95 -0.23
C LYS A 262 -1.92 -19.44 -0.06
N LEU A 263 -1.35 -20.03 0.98
CA LEU A 263 -1.55 -21.41 1.39
C LEU A 263 -1.85 -21.44 2.88
N GLN A 264 -2.87 -22.18 3.28
CA GLN A 264 -3.14 -22.50 4.68
C GLN A 264 -3.62 -23.94 4.83
N SER A 265 -3.37 -24.54 6.00
CA SER A 265 -3.85 -25.87 6.36
C SER A 265 -3.97 -26.02 7.87
N GLY A 266 -4.97 -26.78 8.31
CA GLY A 266 -4.97 -27.34 9.66
C GLY A 266 -3.82 -28.31 9.84
N ILE A 267 -3.04 -28.17 10.91
CA ILE A 267 -1.89 -29.03 11.23
C ILE A 267 -2.15 -29.93 12.45
N ALA A 268 -3.02 -29.50 13.35
CA ALA A 268 -3.48 -30.25 14.51
C ALA A 268 -4.84 -29.69 14.96
N PRO A 269 -5.60 -30.38 15.84
CA PRO A 269 -6.85 -29.85 16.38
C PRO A 269 -6.63 -28.47 17.02
N GLY A 270 -7.29 -27.43 16.48
CA GLY A 270 -7.16 -26.05 16.95
C GLY A 270 -5.93 -25.29 16.44
N TRP A 271 -5.07 -25.91 15.62
CA TRP A 271 -3.85 -25.31 15.05
C TRP A 271 -3.93 -25.21 13.53
N LEU A 272 -3.57 -24.04 13.00
CA LEU A 272 -3.53 -23.74 11.57
C LEU A 272 -2.16 -23.15 11.22
N ALA A 273 -1.52 -23.69 10.19
CA ALA A 273 -0.33 -23.09 9.59
C ALA A 273 -0.70 -22.41 8.28
N PHE A 274 -0.04 -21.30 7.99
CA PHE A 274 -0.29 -20.54 6.77
C PHE A 274 0.97 -19.84 6.28
N GLY A 275 0.97 -19.49 5.02
CA GLY A 275 2.01 -18.67 4.41
C GLY A 275 1.55 -18.08 3.08
N SER A 276 2.23 -17.01 2.68
CA SER A 276 1.99 -16.36 1.41
C SER A 276 3.29 -15.94 0.74
N ILE A 277 3.26 -15.95 -0.59
CA ILE A 277 4.30 -15.38 -1.45
C ILE A 277 3.60 -14.40 -2.37
N LYS A 278 4.01 -13.15 -2.31
CA LYS A 278 3.48 -12.07 -3.13
C LYS A 278 4.60 -11.43 -3.92
N TRP A 279 4.35 -11.25 -5.22
CA TRP A 279 5.18 -10.47 -6.12
C TRP A 279 4.46 -9.18 -6.48
N MET A 280 5.24 -8.11 -6.61
CA MET A 280 4.73 -6.80 -7.03
C MET A 280 5.73 -6.10 -7.95
N ASN A 281 5.22 -5.55 -9.06
CA ASN A 281 6.00 -4.96 -10.15
C ASN A 281 6.46 -3.54 -9.85
N TRP A 282 7.24 -3.39 -8.79
CA TRP A 282 7.71 -2.08 -8.33
C TRP A 282 8.67 -1.39 -9.33
N SER A 283 9.25 -2.11 -10.30
CA SER A 283 10.13 -1.51 -11.30
C SER A 283 9.45 -0.47 -12.21
N GLU A 284 8.12 -0.45 -12.30
CA GLU A 284 7.37 0.60 -13.01
C GLU A 284 7.51 1.98 -12.33
N LEU A 285 7.79 2.01 -11.02
CA LEU A 285 7.94 3.24 -10.23
C LEU A 285 9.41 3.69 -10.20
N GLN A 286 9.91 4.19 -11.33
CA GLN A 286 11.26 4.75 -11.43
C GLN A 286 11.32 6.23 -11.02
N SER A 287 10.71 7.10 -11.82
CA SER A 287 10.72 8.55 -11.62
C SER A 287 9.43 9.14 -12.16
N ILE A 288 8.74 9.90 -11.32
CA ILE A 288 7.46 10.53 -11.66
C ILE A 288 7.73 12.02 -11.83
N PRO A 289 7.74 12.55 -13.07
CA PRO A 289 7.98 13.97 -13.30
C PRO A 289 6.69 14.78 -13.10
N PHE A 290 6.85 16.00 -12.58
CA PHE A 290 5.78 16.97 -12.41
C PHE A 290 6.10 18.25 -13.17
N CYS A 291 5.15 18.69 -13.99
CA CYS A 291 5.25 19.88 -14.83
C CYS A 291 4.05 20.80 -14.56
N PRO A 292 4.11 22.10 -14.92
CA PRO A 292 2.96 22.98 -14.79
C PRO A 292 1.75 22.42 -15.55
N THR A 293 0.55 22.55 -14.98
CA THR A 293 -0.67 22.11 -15.65
C THR A 293 -0.81 22.75 -17.03
N GLY A 294 -1.23 21.96 -18.03
CA GLY A 294 -1.35 22.41 -19.43
C GLY A 294 -0.08 22.23 -20.27
N THR A 295 0.99 21.66 -19.71
CA THR A 295 2.18 21.27 -20.47
C THR A 295 1.87 20.06 -21.35
N ALA A 296 2.14 20.14 -22.66
CA ALA A 296 1.76 19.11 -23.64
C ALA A 296 2.46 17.75 -23.44
N SER A 297 3.65 17.72 -22.85
CA SER A 297 4.36 16.49 -22.50
C SER A 297 5.23 16.70 -21.27
N CYS A 298 4.98 15.91 -20.22
CA CYS A 298 5.77 15.90 -19.00
C CYS A 298 6.58 14.60 -18.92
N THR A 299 7.88 14.71 -19.08
CA THR A 299 8.83 13.60 -18.97
C THR A 299 9.97 13.98 -18.02
N THR A 300 10.73 12.98 -17.58
CA THR A 300 11.90 13.18 -16.70
C THR A 300 12.99 14.06 -17.33
N THR A 301 13.00 14.19 -18.65
CA THR A 301 13.93 15.04 -19.41
C THR A 301 13.29 16.34 -19.93
N SER A 302 12.02 16.59 -19.61
CA SER A 302 11.31 17.78 -20.10
C SER A 302 11.95 19.06 -19.56
N PRO A 303 12.19 20.08 -20.41
CA PRO A 303 12.73 21.37 -19.96
C PRO A 303 11.74 22.14 -19.06
N LEU A 304 10.47 21.75 -19.06
CA LEU A 304 9.41 22.33 -18.23
C LEU A 304 9.12 21.51 -16.97
N ARG A 305 9.91 20.46 -16.69
CA ARG A 305 9.83 19.70 -15.44
C ARG A 305 10.20 20.61 -14.27
N LEU A 306 9.30 20.76 -13.30
CA LEU A 306 9.57 21.51 -12.07
C LEU A 306 10.25 20.64 -11.03
N THR A 307 9.80 19.40 -10.89
CA THR A 307 10.33 18.44 -9.91
C THR A 307 10.03 17.00 -10.35
N SER A 308 10.63 16.03 -9.68
CA SER A 308 10.32 14.61 -9.83
C SER A 308 10.34 13.87 -8.49
N LEU A 309 9.51 12.83 -8.41
CA LEU A 309 9.63 11.80 -7.38
C LEU A 309 10.47 10.66 -7.94
N ASP A 310 11.76 10.69 -7.65
CA ASP A 310 12.72 9.65 -8.03
C ASP A 310 12.68 8.52 -6.99
N LEU A 311 11.91 7.47 -7.29
CA LEU A 311 11.66 6.36 -6.38
C LEU A 311 12.62 5.18 -6.63
N LEU A 312 13.06 4.99 -7.88
CA LEU A 312 14.07 4.00 -8.30
C LEU A 312 13.80 2.58 -7.78
N TYR A 313 12.53 2.21 -7.70
CA TYR A 313 12.16 0.92 -7.15
C TYR A 313 12.57 -0.24 -8.06
N ARG A 314 12.71 -1.41 -7.46
CA ARG A 314 12.90 -2.69 -8.15
C ARG A 314 11.82 -3.64 -7.70
N ASP A 315 11.48 -4.58 -8.55
CA ASP A 315 10.50 -5.62 -8.26
C ASP A 315 10.77 -6.26 -6.90
N GLY A 316 9.70 -6.43 -6.14
CA GLY A 316 9.72 -6.86 -4.75
C GLY A 316 9.00 -8.19 -4.57
N TRP A 317 9.47 -8.97 -3.61
CA TRP A 317 8.84 -10.20 -3.16
C TRP A 317 8.59 -10.12 -1.67
N THR A 318 7.34 -10.37 -1.29
CA THR A 318 6.90 -10.43 0.10
C THR A 318 6.60 -11.87 0.45
N VAL A 319 7.27 -12.40 1.48
CA VAL A 319 7.05 -13.76 1.99
C VAL A 319 6.58 -13.66 3.43
N SER A 320 5.43 -14.27 3.70
CA SER A 320 4.82 -14.30 5.04
C SER A 320 4.55 -15.73 5.45
N GLY A 321 4.61 -16.01 6.75
CA GLY A 321 4.33 -17.33 7.29
C GLY A 321 4.03 -17.26 8.77
N GLY A 322 3.06 -18.07 9.21
CA GLY A 322 2.58 -18.02 10.58
C GLY A 322 1.87 -19.29 11.02
N VAL A 323 1.61 -19.35 12.31
CA VAL A 323 0.83 -20.41 12.96
C VAL A 323 -0.21 -19.76 13.86
N GLY A 324 -1.46 -20.14 13.69
CA GLY A 324 -2.58 -19.75 14.52
C GLY A 324 -3.03 -20.87 15.44
N HIS A 325 -3.33 -20.54 16.69
CA HIS A 325 -3.90 -21.46 17.66
C HIS A 325 -5.19 -20.87 18.25
N LYS A 326 -6.26 -21.67 18.26
CA LYS A 326 -7.52 -21.29 18.92
C LYS A 326 -7.39 -21.51 20.42
N PHE A 327 -7.43 -20.43 21.19
CA PHE A 327 -7.61 -20.51 22.65
C PHE A 327 -9.12 -20.53 22.95
N ASN A 328 -9.54 -21.46 23.81
CA ASN A 328 -10.94 -21.66 24.20
C ASN A 328 -11.47 -20.49 25.04
#